data_AF-G4RD08-F1
#
_entry.id   AF-G4RD08-F1
#
_cell.length_a   1.000
_cell.length_b   1.000
_cell.length_c   1.000
_cell.angle_alpha   90.00
_cell.angle_beta   90.00
_cell.angle_gamma   90.00
#
_symmetry.space_group_name_H-M   'P 1'
#
loop_
_entity.id
_entity.type
_entity.pdbx_description
1 polymer ?
#
loop_
_entity_poly.entity_id
_entity_poly.type
_entity_poly.pdbx_seq_one_letter_code
_entity_poly.pdbx_strand_id
1 'polypeptide(L)'
;MPPDPDALPPVLDLEWNNGSQCRPTLSRDEVLEKVRIMLAGMEAHTGKVPIIYTDINFHRDILEGVQLDNPMWLRSVAAEPRERYRDRPFTFWQYTQTGTVPGVRGDVDRNAWYGSEAEWIQFFLTGCDPRLFQRLAAQERCAASR
;
A
#
# COMPACT_ATOMS: atom_id res chain seq x y z
N MET A 1 4.99 -5.16 16.00
CA MET A 1 6.42 -4.93 15.72
C MET A 1 6.84 -3.66 16.44
N PRO A 2 8.03 -3.57 17.07
CA PRO A 2 8.51 -2.31 17.60
C PRO A 2 8.66 -1.28 16.48
N PRO A 3 8.44 0.02 16.75
CA PRO A 3 8.73 1.07 15.79
C PRO A 3 10.22 1.07 15.46
N ASP A 4 10.55 1.01 14.18
CA ASP A 4 11.92 1.05 13.66
C ASP A 4 12.04 2.24 12.69
N PRO A 5 12.92 3.22 12.98
CA PRO A 5 13.10 4.39 12.13
C PRO A 5 13.61 4.03 10.73
N ASP A 6 14.37 2.93 10.59
CA ASP A 6 14.99 2.51 9.32
C ASP A 6 14.10 1.57 8.50
N ALA A 7 12.96 1.14 9.05
CA ALA A 7 11.99 0.31 8.34
C ALA A 7 11.15 1.12 7.33
N LEU A 8 10.67 0.46 6.27
CA LEU A 8 9.63 1.06 5.43
C LEU A 8 8.33 1.29 6.24
N PRO A 9 7.44 2.19 5.77
CA PRO A 9 6.10 2.30 6.36
C PRO A 9 5.39 0.95 6.39
N PRO A 10 4.56 0.70 7.41
CA PRO A 10 3.88 -0.58 7.52
C PRO A 10 2.86 -0.74 6.38
N VAL A 11 2.68 -1.97 5.89
CA VAL A 11 1.75 -2.28 4.79
C VAL A 11 0.50 -2.94 5.36
N LEU A 12 -0.67 -2.45 4.96
CA LEU A 12 -1.94 -3.14 5.19
C LEU A 12 -2.32 -3.88 3.90
N ASP A 13 -2.28 -5.21 3.96
CA ASP A 13 -2.68 -6.10 2.86
C ASP A 13 -4.20 -6.29 2.86
N LEU A 14 -4.85 -5.82 1.80
CA LEU A 14 -6.29 -5.90 1.59
C LEU A 14 -6.61 -6.71 0.34
N GLU A 15 -6.86 -7.99 0.53
CA GLU A 15 -7.27 -8.92 -0.50
C GLU A 15 -8.40 -9.85 -0.03
N TRP A 16 -9.17 -10.38 -0.98
CA TRP A 16 -10.14 -11.41 -0.68
C TRP A 16 -9.45 -12.77 -0.52
N ASN A 17 -9.66 -13.43 0.62
CA ASN A 17 -9.22 -14.81 0.80
C ASN A 17 -10.13 -15.77 0.02
N ASN A 18 -9.82 -15.95 -1.27
CA ASN A 18 -10.57 -16.79 -2.21
C ASN A 18 -10.57 -18.28 -1.83
N GLY A 19 -9.67 -18.73 -0.95
CA GLY A 19 -9.65 -20.09 -0.42
C GLY A 19 -10.51 -20.30 0.81
N SER A 20 -11.04 -19.23 1.41
CA SER A 20 -11.85 -19.33 2.62
C SER A 20 -13.32 -19.61 2.31
N GLN A 21 -13.94 -20.49 3.10
CA GLN A 21 -15.39 -20.69 3.07
C GLN A 21 -16.15 -19.60 3.83
N CYS A 22 -15.42 -18.73 4.52
CA CYS A 22 -15.97 -17.57 5.23
C CYS A 22 -16.39 -16.52 4.22
N ARG A 23 -17.69 -16.47 3.91
CA ARG A 23 -18.23 -15.38 3.11
C ARG A 23 -18.16 -14.09 3.92
N PRO A 24 -17.60 -12.99 3.39
CA PRO A 24 -17.64 -11.71 4.08
C PRO A 24 -19.10 -11.31 4.26
N THR A 25 -19.54 -11.20 5.51
CA THR A 25 -20.88 -10.76 5.90
C THR A 25 -20.96 -9.24 6.09
N LEU A 26 -19.80 -8.57 6.04
CA LEU A 26 -19.69 -7.13 6.22
C LEU A 26 -20.10 -6.41 4.94
N SER A 27 -20.87 -5.35 5.10
CA SER A 27 -21.10 -4.36 4.07
C SER A 27 -19.81 -3.63 3.70
N ARG A 28 -19.80 -2.99 2.52
CA ARG A 28 -18.68 -2.17 2.05
C ARG A 28 -18.26 -1.11 3.07
N ASP A 29 -19.23 -0.46 3.71
CA ASP A 29 -18.96 0.62 4.67
C ASP A 29 -18.33 0.10 5.96
N GLU A 30 -18.77 -1.06 6.45
CA GLU A 30 -18.16 -1.70 7.63
C GLU A 30 -16.72 -2.15 7.35
N VAL A 31 -16.42 -2.62 6.14
CA VAL A 31 -15.05 -2.94 5.74
C VAL A 31 -14.21 -1.66 5.70
N LEU A 32 -14.71 -0.58 5.09
CA LEU A 32 -14.00 0.70 5.02
C LEU A 32 -13.75 1.32 6.40
N GLU A 33 -14.71 1.20 7.32
CA GLU A 33 -14.53 1.63 8.71
C GLU A 33 -13.36 0.87 9.36
N LYS A 34 -13.34 -0.46 9.25
CA LYS A 34 -12.25 -1.29 9.79
C LYS A 34 -10.91 -0.97 9.16
N VAL A 35 -10.87 -0.73 7.84
CA VAL A 35 -9.66 -0.28 7.13
C VAL A 35 -9.14 1.02 7.73
N ARG A 36 -10.01 2.03 7.92
CA ARG A 36 -9.61 3.32 8.51
C ARG A 36 -9.07 3.17 9.94
N ILE A 37 -9.71 2.32 10.76
CA ILE A 37 -9.27 2.03 12.12
C ILE A 37 -7.86 1.41 12.10
N MET A 38 -7.63 0.43 11.23
CA MET A 38 -6.33 -0.24 11.10
C MET A 38 -5.25 0.74 10.64
N LEU A 39 -5.53 1.54 9.61
CA LEU A 39 -4.59 2.55 9.11
C LEU A 39 -4.23 3.57 10.20
N ALA A 40 -5.22 4.09 10.92
CA ALA A 40 -4.99 5.03 12.01
C ALA A 40 -4.15 4.40 13.14
N GLY A 41 -4.44 3.16 13.52
CA GLY A 41 -3.67 2.44 14.54
C GLY A 41 -2.22 2.18 14.13
N MET A 42 -1.99 1.78 12.87
CA MET A 42 -0.65 1.56 12.32
C MET A 42 0.15 2.86 12.25
N GLU A 43 -0.48 3.94 11.82
CA GLU A 43 0.15 5.26 11.75
C GLU A 43 0.50 5.78 13.15
N ALA A 44 -0.43 5.69 14.11
CA ALA A 44 -0.18 6.10 15.49
C ALA A 44 0.94 5.28 16.17
N HIS A 45 1.04 3.99 15.86
CA HIS A 45 2.06 3.11 16.44
C HIS A 45 3.44 3.33 15.82
N THR A 46 3.53 3.61 14.52
CA THR A 46 4.81 3.67 13.80
C THR A 46 5.28 5.09 13.50
N GLY A 47 4.39 6.08 13.56
CA GLY A 47 4.63 7.45 13.10
C GLY A 47 4.79 7.57 11.57
N LYS A 48 4.48 6.51 10.81
CA LYS A 48 4.65 6.44 9.36
C LYS A 48 3.29 6.20 8.69
N VAL A 49 3.03 6.90 7.59
CA VAL A 49 1.78 6.74 6.82
C VAL A 49 1.74 5.35 6.19
N PRO A 50 0.78 4.47 6.56
CA PRO A 50 0.77 3.10 6.09
C PRO A 50 0.55 2.99 4.59
N ILE A 51 1.20 2.02 3.95
CA ILE A 51 0.99 1.66 2.55
C ILE A 51 -0.22 0.73 2.48
N ILE A 52 -1.09 0.92 1.49
CA ILE A 52 -2.21 0.00 1.23
C ILE A 52 -1.83 -0.91 0.08
N TYR A 53 -1.68 -2.20 0.35
CA TYR A 53 -1.61 -3.22 -0.69
C TYR A 53 -3.01 -3.73 -1.02
N THR A 54 -3.30 -3.95 -2.31
CA THR A 54 -4.58 -4.55 -2.71
C THR A 54 -4.51 -5.21 -4.08
N ASP A 55 -5.33 -6.24 -4.28
CA ASP A 55 -5.58 -6.84 -5.59
C ASP A 55 -6.67 -6.07 -6.36
N ILE A 56 -6.89 -6.46 -7.62
CA ILE A 56 -7.86 -5.79 -8.50
C ILE A 56 -9.30 -5.97 -7.98
N ASN A 57 -9.62 -7.11 -7.36
CA ASN A 57 -10.98 -7.44 -6.96
C ASN A 57 -11.39 -6.67 -5.71
N PHE A 58 -10.58 -6.73 -4.65
CA PHE A 58 -10.83 -6.00 -3.41
C PHE A 58 -10.86 -4.50 -3.66
N HIS A 59 -9.95 -3.97 -4.49
CA HIS A 59 -9.96 -2.56 -4.85
C HIS A 59 -11.28 -2.14 -5.49
N ARG A 60 -11.72 -2.85 -6.54
CA ARG A 60 -12.99 -2.58 -7.22
C ARG A 60 -14.18 -2.63 -6.25
N ASP A 61 -14.24 -3.67 -5.42
CA ASP A 61 -15.41 -3.92 -4.59
C ASP A 61 -15.50 -2.96 -3.40
N ILE A 62 -14.36 -2.53 -2.83
CA ILE A 62 -14.30 -1.76 -1.58
C ILE A 62 -13.71 -0.36 -1.76
N LEU A 63 -12.56 -0.23 -2.43
CA LEU A 63 -11.73 0.99 -2.43
C LEU A 63 -11.98 1.93 -3.63
N GLU A 64 -12.67 1.47 -4.68
CA GLU A 64 -12.92 2.28 -5.87
C GLU A 64 -13.76 3.53 -5.55
N GLY A 65 -13.29 4.71 -5.94
CA GLY A 65 -13.91 5.99 -5.59
C GLY A 65 -13.70 6.46 -4.14
N VAL A 66 -13.00 5.71 -3.29
CA VAL A 66 -12.66 6.13 -1.93
C VAL A 66 -11.35 6.91 -1.93
N GLN A 67 -11.37 8.13 -1.41
CA GLN A 67 -10.15 8.91 -1.21
C GLN A 67 -9.44 8.46 0.07
N LEU A 68 -8.19 8.00 -0.08
CA LEU A 68 -7.30 7.65 1.01
C LEU A 68 -5.95 8.32 0.72
N ASP A 69 -5.44 9.11 1.66
CA ASP A 69 -4.12 9.75 1.54
C ASP A 69 -3.02 8.78 1.98
N ASN A 70 -3.02 7.59 1.39
CA ASN A 70 -2.08 6.51 1.65
C ASN A 70 -1.35 6.14 0.34
N PRO A 71 -0.05 5.79 0.39
CA PRO A 71 0.63 5.19 -0.74
C PRO A 71 -0.04 3.87 -1.15
N MET A 72 -0.12 3.61 -2.46
CA MET A 72 -0.81 2.43 -2.99
C MET A 72 0.18 1.40 -3.53
N TRP A 73 0.09 0.17 -3.07
CA TRP A 73 0.80 -0.98 -3.63
C TRP A 73 -0.19 -1.86 -4.39
N LEU A 74 -0.21 -1.72 -5.71
CA LEU A 74 -1.22 -2.36 -6.55
C LEU A 74 -0.67 -3.64 -7.16
N ARG A 75 -1.42 -4.73 -7.04
CA ARG A 75 -1.12 -5.99 -7.74
C ARG A 75 -1.79 -6.03 -9.11
N SER A 76 -0.97 -6.08 -10.16
CA SER A 76 -1.47 -6.30 -11.52
C SER A 76 -0.46 -7.09 -12.33
N VAL A 77 -0.70 -8.40 -12.47
CA VAL A 77 0.26 -9.31 -13.14
C VAL A 77 0.03 -9.46 -14.65
N ALA A 78 -1.16 -9.04 -15.13
CA ALA A 78 -1.58 -9.26 -16.52
C ALA A 78 -1.57 -7.98 -17.39
N ALA A 79 -1.39 -6.81 -16.78
CA ALA A 79 -1.40 -5.50 -17.44
C ALA A 79 -0.78 -4.46 -16.51
N GLU A 80 -0.51 -3.25 -17.00
CA GLU A 80 -0.07 -2.18 -16.11
C GLU A 80 -1.20 -1.71 -15.17
N PRO A 81 -0.89 -1.21 -13.96
CA PRO A 81 -1.92 -0.78 -13.01
C PRO A 81 -2.86 0.30 -13.57
N ARG A 82 -2.35 1.23 -14.37
CA ARG A 82 -3.16 2.30 -15.00
C ARG A 82 -4.27 1.77 -15.93
N GLU A 83 -4.15 0.54 -16.42
CA GLU A 83 -5.15 -0.10 -17.28
C GLU A 83 -6.23 -0.83 -16.46
N ARG A 84 -5.95 -1.14 -15.19
CA ARG A 84 -6.82 -1.96 -14.33
C ARG A 84 -7.46 -1.18 -13.19
N TYR A 85 -6.83 -0.11 -12.74
CA TYR A 85 -7.28 0.70 -11.63
C TYR A 85 -7.65 2.11 -12.09
N ARG A 86 -8.91 2.49 -11.90
CA ARG A 86 -9.41 3.83 -12.26
C ARG A 86 -8.93 4.86 -11.25
N ASP A 87 -8.32 5.93 -11.75
CA ASP A 87 -7.89 7.11 -10.98
C ASP A 87 -7.10 6.76 -9.71
N ARG A 88 -6.33 5.67 -9.76
CA ARG A 88 -5.54 5.19 -8.62
C ARG A 88 -4.06 5.12 -9.01
N PRO A 89 -3.28 6.18 -8.75
CA PRO A 89 -1.84 6.12 -8.98
C PRO A 89 -1.21 5.10 -8.04
N PHE A 90 -0.37 4.22 -8.57
CA PHE A 90 0.42 3.30 -7.74
C PHE A 90 1.68 4.00 -7.23
N THR A 91 2.12 3.59 -6.05
CA THR A 91 3.42 3.85 -5.45
C THR A 91 4.34 2.65 -5.68
N PHE A 92 3.80 1.45 -5.43
CA PHE A 92 4.42 0.17 -5.74
C PHE A 92 3.52 -0.64 -6.66
N TRP A 93 4.14 -1.40 -7.56
CA TRP A 93 3.43 -2.31 -8.45
C TRP A 93 3.98 -3.72 -8.28
N GLN A 94 3.14 -4.64 -7.80
CA GLN A 94 3.44 -6.08 -7.89
C GLN A 94 3.07 -6.59 -9.28
N TYR A 95 4.09 -6.89 -10.08
CA TYR A 95 3.93 -7.22 -11.50
C TYR A 95 4.07 -8.72 -11.78
N THR A 96 4.58 -9.51 -10.83
CA THR A 96 4.60 -10.97 -10.93
C THR A 96 4.64 -11.60 -9.55
N GLN A 97 4.09 -12.81 -9.46
CA GLN A 97 4.15 -13.71 -8.30
C GLN A 97 5.01 -14.96 -8.56
N THR A 98 5.47 -15.13 -9.81
CA THR A 98 6.29 -16.28 -10.25
C THR A 98 7.65 -15.81 -10.75
N GLY A 99 8.17 -14.74 -10.13
CA GLY A 99 9.50 -14.24 -10.41
C GLY A 99 10.58 -15.14 -9.82
N THR A 100 11.82 -14.93 -10.25
CA THR A 100 13.00 -15.53 -9.65
C THR A 100 14.00 -14.44 -9.29
N VAL A 101 14.62 -14.57 -8.12
CA VAL A 101 15.65 -13.66 -7.61
C VAL A 101 16.79 -14.49 -7.05
N PRO A 102 18.06 -14.26 -7.45
CA PRO A 102 19.20 -14.94 -6.86
C PRO A 102 19.19 -14.84 -5.33
N GLY A 103 19.27 -15.99 -4.65
CA GLY A 103 19.18 -16.08 -3.19
C GLY A 103 17.81 -16.50 -2.65
N VAL A 104 16.75 -16.47 -3.47
CA VAL A 104 15.42 -16.97 -3.11
C VAL A 104 15.15 -18.29 -3.82
N ARG A 105 14.71 -19.31 -3.09
CA ARG A 105 14.29 -20.59 -3.66
C ARG A 105 12.80 -20.57 -3.95
N GLY A 106 12.42 -20.96 -5.16
CA GLY A 106 11.03 -21.00 -5.62
C GLY A 106 10.57 -19.67 -6.20
N ASP A 107 9.27 -19.60 -6.45
CA ASP A 107 8.59 -18.43 -6.99
C ASP A 107 8.58 -17.29 -5.96
N VAL A 108 8.84 -16.07 -6.43
CA VAL A 108 8.84 -14.87 -5.58
C VAL A 108 8.14 -13.71 -6.26
N ASP A 109 7.41 -12.94 -5.46
CA ASP A 109 6.80 -11.69 -5.88
C ASP A 109 7.87 -10.67 -6.27
N ARG A 110 7.67 -10.00 -7.41
CA ARG A 110 8.54 -8.88 -7.81
C ARG A 110 7.72 -7.61 -7.95
N ASN A 111 8.35 -6.52 -7.51
CA ASN A 111 7.71 -5.23 -7.35
C ASN A 111 8.53 -4.13 -8.00
N ALA A 112 7.85 -3.08 -8.47
CA ALA A 112 8.46 -1.89 -9.04
C ALA A 112 8.03 -0.63 -8.27
N TRP A 113 8.98 0.28 -8.04
CA TRP A 113 8.74 1.63 -7.56
C TRP A 113 8.38 2.55 -8.74
N TYR A 114 7.48 3.51 -8.53
CA TYR A 114 6.99 4.38 -9.61
C TYR A 114 7.99 5.46 -10.05
N GLY A 115 8.90 5.86 -9.16
CA GLY A 115 9.69 7.08 -9.30
C GLY A 115 11.18 6.84 -9.52
N SER A 116 11.94 7.93 -9.42
CA SER A 116 13.40 7.96 -9.46
C SER A 116 14.04 7.47 -8.16
N GLU A 117 15.37 7.27 -8.20
CA GLU A 117 16.17 6.95 -7.02
C GLU A 117 16.15 8.08 -5.97
N ALA A 118 16.15 9.34 -6.39
CA ALA A 118 16.04 10.47 -5.47
C ALA A 118 14.69 10.48 -4.73
N GLU A 119 13.61 10.21 -5.45
CA GLU A 119 12.26 10.06 -4.88
C GLU A 119 12.16 8.83 -3.97
N TRP A 120 12.86 7.74 -4.30
CA TRP A 120 12.97 6.56 -3.44
C TRP A 120 13.66 6.89 -2.11
N ILE A 121 14.79 7.60 -2.15
CA ILE A 121 15.52 8.03 -0.95
C ILE A 121 14.64 8.93 -0.09
N GLN A 122 13.92 9.88 -0.70
CA GLN A 122 12.97 10.72 0.03
C GLN A 122 11.87 9.87 0.69
N PHE A 123 11.28 8.91 -0.04
CA PHE A 123 10.27 8.00 0.51
C PHE A 123 10.83 7.18 1.67
N PHE A 124 12.03 6.64 1.54
CA PHE A 124 12.69 5.84 2.56
C PHE A 124 12.93 6.64 3.85
N LEU A 125 13.44 7.87 3.74
CA LEU A 125 13.75 8.71 4.90
C LEU A 125 12.50 9.29 5.59
N THR A 126 11.45 9.59 4.82
CA THR A 126 10.26 10.29 5.35
C THR A 126 9.06 9.36 5.59
N GLY A 127 9.09 8.16 5.02
CA GLY A 127 7.95 7.25 4.97
C GLY A 127 6.78 7.75 4.11
N CYS A 128 6.97 8.82 3.33
CA CYS A 128 5.89 9.51 2.65
C CYS A 128 6.10 9.57 1.14
N ASP A 129 5.03 9.25 0.39
CA ASP A 129 5.05 9.35 -1.07
C ASP A 129 5.38 10.80 -1.49
N PRO A 130 6.42 11.02 -2.32
CA PRO A 130 6.80 12.36 -2.77
C PRO A 130 5.64 13.19 -3.35
N ARG A 131 4.67 12.54 -4.00
CA ARG A 131 3.47 13.20 -4.56
C ARG A 131 2.49 13.68 -3.49
N LEU A 132 2.51 13.08 -2.30
CA LEU A 132 1.62 13.40 -1.17
C LEU A 132 2.31 14.22 -0.08
N PHE A 133 3.65 14.31 -0.11
CA PHE A 133 4.46 14.90 0.94
C PHE A 133 3.97 16.28 1.39
N GLN A 134 3.74 17.22 0.46
CA GLN A 134 3.31 18.58 0.80
C GLN A 134 1.97 18.61 1.53
N ARG A 135 1.01 17.80 1.10
CA ARG A 135 -0.33 17.72 1.72
C ARG A 135 -0.26 17.10 3.10
N LEU A 136 0.49 16.00 3.24
CA LEU A 136 0.59 15.26 4.48
C LEU A 136 1.50 15.95 5.52
N ALA A 137 2.52 16.67 5.08
CA ALA A 137 3.35 17.51 5.95
C ALA A 137 2.54 18.65 6.58
N ALA A 138 1.62 19.27 5.81
CA ALA A 138 0.69 20.27 6.35
C ALA A 138 -0.31 19.69 7.38
N GLN A 139 -0.47 18.37 7.42
CA GLN A 139 -1.28 17.64 8.40
C GLN A 139 -0.43 17.04 9.54
N GLU A 140 0.88 17.33 9.58
CA GLU A 140 1.85 16.76 10.54
C GLU A 140 1.99 15.22 10.47
N ARG A 141 1.54 14.61 9.37
CA ARG A 141 1.60 13.15 9.13
C ARG A 141 2.89 12.71 8.43
N CYS A 142 3.61 13.67 7.84
CA CYS A 142 4.92 13.45 7.23
C CYS A 142 5.94 14.38 7.87
N ALA A 143 6.75 13.82 8.77
CA ALA A 143 7.94 14.47 9.29
C ALA A 143 9.16 13.64 8.87
N ALA A 144 10.29 14.31 8.60
CA ALA A 144 11.56 13.60 8.50
C ALA A 144 11.77 12.84 9.81
N SER A 145 12.14 11.56 9.71
CA SER A 145 12.57 10.76 10.86
C SER A 145 13.63 11.55 11.63
N ARG A 146 13.41 11.76 12.94
CA ARG A 146 14.37 12.42 13.83
C ARG A 146 15.43 11.43 14.29
#